data_AF-A0A1V6CLP0-F1
#
_entry.id   AF-A0A1V6CLP0-F1
#
_cell.length_a   1.000
_cell.length_b   1.000
_cell.length_c   1.000
_cell.angle_alpha   90.00
_cell.angle_beta   90.00
_cell.angle_gamma   90.00
#
_symmetry.space_group_name_H-M   'P 1'
#
loop_
_entity.id
_entity.type
_entity.pdbx_description
1 polymer ?
#
loop_
_entity_poly.entity_id
_entity_poly.type
_entity_poly.pdbx_seq_one_letter_code
_entity_poly.pdbx_strand_id
1 'polypeptide(L)'
;MSGPEPPVDGRSVGELLLDADLTARASLWDPRPEQAKDRARSWGELAEAAADLWASIPDRSADPSMSRIAELARGLHRTHLRAGWPGPGPGDPHLESIATSLARAAELVQARRHPTAPLSREGNLDADGARTRIMHTLYVATHGAGVALRNHLADLQRRLDARQAIPAGDSLQHARDTMRRLDSAERLAGTYLHGRWPAALTGEHRDHPEQARVAAALARWDLQAHRTLAGPPTTPNLEWIARIQQGFVITTAVVGAAAAHQGQLDPSDVARTRPALTDLEHAWAALAGDLAQLHGRHRVIDPALLLAGREVQAALREITHQHAGYATPAAMASRADLAHTLGSLRASLTAGVDLAHVTRDALADPDLTVSARAAHAMAVHASAPTTNAAWVDAGSLHHNRDIPLPQPVRSALVDRVEQVITCAVTADSASLGLHRQPITDQPGAPSLGRAHEDRTPPSSTPPPGWGCER
;
A
#
# COMPACT_ATOMS: atom_id res chain seq x y z
N MET A 1 13.95 -17.33 -27.95
CA MET A 1 12.87 -16.47 -27.46
C MET A 1 13.29 -15.94 -26.11
N SER A 2 13.82 -14.73 -26.04
CA SER A 2 14.09 -14.07 -24.77
C SER A 2 12.73 -13.84 -24.09
N GLY A 3 12.55 -14.33 -22.87
CA GLY A 3 11.33 -14.07 -22.10
C GLY A 3 11.12 -12.55 -21.93
N PRO A 4 9.88 -12.12 -21.61
CA PRO A 4 9.63 -10.71 -21.32
C PRO A 4 10.60 -10.24 -20.23
N GLU A 5 11.28 -9.12 -20.50
CA GLU A 5 12.20 -8.50 -19.56
C GLU A 5 11.44 -8.15 -18.27
N PRO A 6 12.00 -8.43 -17.08
CA PRO A 6 11.31 -8.15 -15.83
C PRO A 6 10.97 -6.66 -15.74
N PRO A 7 9.76 -6.31 -15.27
CA PRO A 7 9.36 -4.93 -15.17
C PRO A 7 10.30 -4.16 -14.23
N VAL A 8 10.76 -2.98 -14.67
CA VAL A 8 11.71 -2.15 -13.92
C VAL A 8 10.95 -1.21 -12.99
N ASP A 9 11.36 -1.13 -11.73
CA ASP A 9 10.86 -0.15 -10.78
C ASP A 9 11.34 1.26 -11.19
N GLY A 10 10.38 2.11 -11.56
CA GLY A 10 10.60 3.48 -12.05
C GLY A 10 10.69 4.54 -10.94
N ARG A 11 10.44 4.17 -9.68
CA ARG A 11 10.49 5.10 -8.55
C ARG A 11 11.91 5.62 -8.31
N SER A 12 12.00 6.89 -7.95
CA SER A 12 13.22 7.58 -7.54
C SER A 12 13.72 7.10 -6.17
N VAL A 13 14.97 7.44 -5.83
CA VAL A 13 15.57 7.13 -4.52
C VAL A 13 14.74 7.73 -3.37
N GLY A 14 14.27 8.98 -3.51
CA GLY A 14 13.46 9.64 -2.49
C GLY A 14 12.12 8.94 -2.26
N GLU A 15 11.47 8.46 -3.33
CA GLU A 15 10.21 7.73 -3.23
C GLU A 15 10.38 6.36 -2.59
N LEU A 16 11.46 5.64 -2.93
CA LEU A 16 11.79 4.35 -2.31
C LEU A 16 12.07 4.50 -0.81
N LEU A 17 12.78 5.56 -0.42
CA LEU A 17 13.05 5.86 0.98
C LEU A 17 11.79 6.29 1.75
N LEU A 18 10.90 7.07 1.12
CA LEU A 18 9.60 7.43 1.70
C LEU A 18 8.71 6.20 1.89
N ASP A 19 8.65 5.32 0.88
CA ASP A 19 7.91 4.07 0.94
C ASP A 19 8.42 3.15 2.05
N ALA A 20 9.75 3.05 2.19
CA ALA A 20 10.41 2.33 3.26
C ALA A 20 10.04 2.88 4.66
N ASP A 21 10.05 4.20 4.85
CA ASP A 21 9.68 4.84 6.13
C ASP A 21 8.19 4.61 6.49
N LEU A 22 7.30 4.78 5.51
CA LEU A 22 5.86 4.56 5.70
C LEU A 22 5.56 3.09 5.98
N THR A 23 6.25 2.16 5.30
CA THR A 23 6.10 0.72 5.55
C THR A 23 6.62 0.34 6.94
N ALA A 24 7.73 0.93 7.41
CA ALA A 24 8.21 0.71 8.78
C ALA A 24 7.18 1.13 9.82
N ARG A 25 6.54 2.30 9.63
CA ARG A 25 5.47 2.79 10.50
C ARG A 25 4.24 1.91 10.45
N ALA A 26 3.81 1.46 9.27
CA ALA A 26 2.70 0.53 9.13
C ALA A 26 2.95 -0.77 9.91
N SER A 27 4.21 -1.22 9.97
CA SER A 27 4.60 -2.41 10.73
C SER A 27 4.43 -2.26 12.27
N LEU A 28 4.20 -1.05 12.79
CA LEU A 28 3.92 -0.82 14.21
C LEU A 28 2.47 -1.15 14.60
N TRP A 29 1.58 -1.32 13.63
CA TRP A 29 0.18 -1.59 13.91
C TRP A 29 -0.01 -3.06 14.35
N ASP A 30 -0.56 -3.26 15.54
CA ASP A 30 -0.85 -4.58 16.15
C ASP A 30 0.35 -5.56 16.13
N PRO A 31 1.44 -5.29 16.88
CA PRO A 31 2.60 -6.15 16.94
C PRO A 31 2.29 -7.43 17.73
N ARG A 32 1.88 -8.48 17.02
CA ARG A 32 1.49 -9.75 17.62
C ARG A 32 2.70 -10.63 17.99
N PRO A 33 2.61 -11.43 19.07
CA PRO A 33 3.72 -12.31 19.48
C PRO A 33 4.09 -13.35 18.41
N GLU A 34 3.17 -13.73 17.54
CA GLU A 34 3.41 -14.70 16.46
C GLU A 34 4.36 -14.14 15.38
N GLN A 35 4.40 -12.82 15.20
CA GLN A 35 5.27 -12.16 14.21
C GLN A 35 6.73 -12.08 14.66
N ALA A 36 7.03 -12.36 15.93
CA ALA A 36 8.36 -12.13 16.50
C ALA A 36 9.46 -12.91 15.78
N LYS A 37 9.18 -14.17 15.40
CA LYS A 37 10.15 -15.03 14.70
C LYS A 37 10.33 -14.58 13.25
N ASP A 38 9.25 -14.21 12.58
CA ASP A 38 9.25 -13.72 11.19
C ASP A 38 10.07 -12.43 11.10
N ARG A 39 9.84 -11.47 12.02
CA ARG A 39 10.61 -10.23 12.12
C ARG A 39 12.08 -10.48 12.48
N ALA A 40 12.36 -11.43 13.36
CA ALA A 40 13.74 -11.80 13.70
C ALA A 40 14.50 -12.39 12.51
N ARG A 41 13.84 -13.10 11.59
CA ARG A 41 14.46 -13.60 10.35
C ARG A 41 14.82 -12.46 9.41
N SER A 42 13.88 -11.55 9.13
CA SER A 42 14.06 -10.49 8.12
C SER A 42 14.86 -9.27 8.60
N TRP A 43 14.99 -9.06 9.92
CA TRP A 43 15.67 -7.86 10.43
C TRP A 43 17.14 -7.78 9.99
N GLY A 44 17.83 -8.91 9.85
CA GLY A 44 19.22 -8.94 9.37
C GLY A 44 19.36 -8.40 7.95
N GLU A 45 18.50 -8.86 7.04
CA GLU A 45 18.47 -8.42 5.63
C GLU A 45 18.11 -6.94 5.50
N LEU A 46 17.15 -6.47 6.32
CA LEU A 46 16.83 -5.06 6.43
C LEU A 46 18.06 -4.22 6.81
N ALA A 47 18.78 -4.63 7.85
CA ALA A 47 19.95 -3.90 8.34
C ALA A 47 21.11 -3.90 7.33
N GLU A 48 21.26 -4.98 6.56
CA GLU A 48 22.23 -5.10 5.47
C GLU A 48 21.87 -4.17 4.30
N ALA A 49 20.65 -4.23 3.79
CA ALA A 49 20.19 -3.35 2.70
C ALA A 49 20.29 -1.86 3.08
N ALA A 50 20.00 -1.53 4.35
CA ALA A 50 20.20 -0.19 4.86
C ALA A 50 21.68 0.22 4.93
N ALA A 51 22.57 -0.68 5.32
CA ALA A 51 24.01 -0.43 5.36
C ALA A 51 24.59 -0.22 3.95
N ASP A 52 24.15 -1.00 2.97
CA ASP A 52 24.60 -0.89 1.58
C ASP A 52 24.17 0.43 0.95
N LEU A 53 22.92 0.84 1.15
CA LEU A 53 22.45 2.16 0.74
C LEU A 53 23.17 3.29 1.49
N TRP A 54 23.37 3.14 2.80
CA TRP A 54 24.10 4.11 3.59
C TRP A 54 25.54 4.31 3.11
N ALA A 55 26.20 3.24 2.67
CA ALA A 55 27.56 3.28 2.15
C ALA A 55 27.64 3.92 0.75
N SER A 56 26.58 3.87 -0.04
CA SER A 56 26.53 4.50 -1.37
C SER A 56 26.27 6.01 -1.32
N ILE A 57 25.72 6.52 -0.20
CA ILE A 57 25.44 7.94 0.02
C ILE A 57 26.64 8.62 0.73
N PRO A 58 27.20 9.71 0.17
CA PRO A 58 28.31 10.43 0.80
C PRO A 58 27.99 10.94 2.20
N ASP A 59 29.01 10.89 3.07
CA ASP A 59 28.93 11.39 4.43
C ASP A 59 30.11 12.31 4.76
N ARG A 60 29.82 13.56 5.10
CA ARG A 60 30.84 14.51 5.57
C ARG A 60 31.27 14.26 7.01
N SER A 61 30.39 13.67 7.81
CA SER A 61 30.59 13.45 9.24
C SER A 61 31.28 12.13 9.58
N ALA A 62 31.36 11.21 8.62
CA ALA A 62 31.85 9.84 8.80
C ALA A 62 31.23 9.16 10.05
N ASP A 63 29.92 9.30 10.21
CA ASP A 63 29.20 8.82 11.38
C ASP A 63 29.27 7.28 11.49
N PRO A 64 29.76 6.74 12.61
CA PRO A 64 29.99 5.30 12.76
C PRO A 64 28.71 4.51 13.06
N SER A 65 27.57 5.16 13.30
CA SER A 65 26.36 4.51 13.83
C SER A 65 25.89 3.35 12.95
N MET A 66 25.86 3.54 11.62
CA MET A 66 25.39 2.48 10.71
C MET A 66 26.37 1.30 10.66
N SER A 67 27.67 1.57 10.68
CA SER A 67 28.69 0.51 10.70
C SER A 67 28.53 -0.40 11.94
N ARG A 68 28.23 0.20 13.10
CA ARG A 68 27.96 -0.53 14.35
C ARG A 68 26.65 -1.32 14.28
N ILE A 69 25.60 -0.78 13.67
CA ILE A 69 24.34 -1.52 13.45
C ILE A 69 24.58 -2.72 12.53
N ALA A 70 25.33 -2.55 11.43
CA ALA A 70 25.68 -3.65 10.52
C ALA A 70 26.52 -4.75 11.21
N GLU A 71 27.42 -4.37 12.14
CA GLU A 71 28.13 -5.34 12.99
C GLU A 71 27.20 -6.13 13.91
N LEU A 72 26.21 -5.47 14.52
CA LEU A 72 25.19 -6.14 15.33
C LEU A 72 24.37 -7.13 14.49
N ALA A 73 23.98 -6.76 13.27
CA ALA A 73 23.26 -7.63 12.34
C ALA A 73 24.07 -8.87 11.96
N ARG A 74 25.34 -8.70 11.54
CA ARG A 74 26.26 -9.82 11.26
C ARG A 74 26.50 -10.71 12.48
N GLY A 75 26.57 -10.12 13.68
CA GLY A 75 26.67 -10.87 14.94
C GLY A 75 25.41 -11.66 15.27
N LEU A 76 24.23 -11.08 15.02
CA LEU A 76 22.94 -11.72 15.22
C LEU A 76 22.76 -12.89 14.27
N HIS A 77 23.02 -12.71 12.97
CA HIS A 77 22.93 -13.77 11.96
C HIS A 77 23.79 -15.00 12.33
N ARG A 78 25.05 -14.79 12.72
CA ARG A 78 25.92 -15.88 13.22
C ARG A 78 25.35 -16.58 14.46
N THR A 79 24.67 -15.84 15.33
CA THR A 79 24.02 -16.41 16.52
C THR A 79 22.82 -17.25 16.12
N HIS A 80 21.98 -16.77 15.19
CA HIS A 80 20.82 -17.50 14.68
C HIS A 80 21.21 -18.82 14.00
N LEU A 81 22.25 -18.81 13.16
CA LEU A 81 22.76 -20.01 12.52
C LEU A 81 23.24 -21.06 13.53
N ARG A 82 23.96 -20.64 14.58
CA ARG A 82 24.47 -21.54 15.62
C ARG A 82 23.38 -22.07 16.54
N ALA A 83 22.42 -21.22 16.89
CA ALA A 83 21.34 -21.54 17.81
C ALA A 83 20.18 -22.30 17.16
N GLY A 84 20.05 -22.25 15.83
CA GLY A 84 18.90 -22.79 15.11
C GLY A 84 17.59 -22.04 15.39
N TRP A 85 17.66 -20.86 16.01
CA TRP A 85 16.53 -19.97 16.32
C TRP A 85 16.70 -18.66 15.55
N PRO A 86 15.66 -18.08 14.93
CA PRO A 86 14.23 -18.42 14.98
C PRO A 86 13.81 -19.65 14.15
N GLY A 87 14.77 -20.39 13.58
CA GLY A 87 14.52 -21.57 12.76
C GLY A 87 13.98 -21.22 11.37
N PRO A 88 13.76 -22.23 10.51
CA PRO A 88 13.24 -21.99 9.16
C PRO A 88 11.81 -21.47 9.21
N GLY A 89 11.43 -20.66 8.22
CA GLY A 89 10.10 -20.10 8.08
C GLY A 89 10.12 -18.84 7.21
N PRO A 90 8.93 -18.30 6.88
CA PRO A 90 8.84 -17.04 6.14
C PRO A 90 9.41 -15.88 6.98
N GLY A 91 9.86 -14.84 6.31
CA GLY A 91 10.16 -13.57 6.96
C GLY A 91 8.91 -12.71 7.16
N ASP A 92 9.14 -11.54 7.75
CA ASP A 92 8.12 -10.52 7.92
C ASP A 92 7.95 -9.71 6.62
N PRO A 93 6.74 -9.65 6.03
CA PRO A 93 6.52 -9.03 4.73
C PRO A 93 6.80 -7.52 4.72
N HIS A 94 6.61 -6.83 5.85
CA HIS A 94 6.94 -5.40 5.93
C HIS A 94 8.46 -5.21 5.88
N LEU A 95 9.22 -5.96 6.69
CA LEU A 95 10.67 -5.84 6.71
C LEU A 95 11.30 -6.25 5.38
N GLU A 96 10.80 -7.30 4.73
CA GLU A 96 11.24 -7.73 3.39
C GLU A 96 10.95 -6.64 2.32
N SER A 97 9.76 -6.03 2.37
CA SER A 97 9.42 -4.92 1.46
C SER A 97 10.33 -3.71 1.67
N ILE A 98 10.65 -3.36 2.92
CA ILE A 98 11.57 -2.28 3.24
C ILE A 98 12.98 -2.60 2.70
N ALA A 99 13.49 -3.81 2.98
CA ALA A 99 14.81 -4.24 2.50
C ALA A 99 14.90 -4.16 0.97
N THR A 100 13.84 -4.58 0.26
CA THR A 100 13.74 -4.49 -1.20
C THR A 100 13.81 -3.04 -1.69
N SER A 101 13.05 -2.12 -1.08
CA SER A 101 13.08 -0.70 -1.46
C SER A 101 14.45 -0.06 -1.19
N LEU A 102 15.12 -0.41 -0.08
CA LEU A 102 16.46 0.07 0.24
C LEU A 102 17.54 -0.47 -0.72
N ALA A 103 17.49 -1.77 -1.05
CA ALA A 103 18.39 -2.38 -2.02
C ALA A 103 18.25 -1.73 -3.40
N ARG A 104 17.00 -1.53 -3.86
CA ARG A 104 16.74 -0.84 -5.13
C ARG A 104 17.24 0.60 -5.13
N ALA A 105 17.07 1.32 -4.02
CA ALA A 105 17.62 2.66 -3.88
C ALA A 105 19.15 2.65 -3.96
N ALA A 106 19.82 1.64 -3.38
CA ALA A 106 21.27 1.51 -3.44
C ALA A 106 21.76 1.31 -4.89
N GLU A 107 21.09 0.44 -5.66
CA GLU A 107 21.36 0.24 -7.09
C GLU A 107 21.24 1.57 -7.87
N LEU A 108 20.19 2.35 -7.64
CA LEU A 108 19.96 3.61 -8.34
C LEU A 108 21.04 4.66 -8.02
N VAL A 109 21.46 4.76 -6.74
CA VAL A 109 22.53 5.67 -6.34
C VAL A 109 23.86 5.25 -6.97
N GLN A 110 24.19 3.96 -6.91
CA GLN A 110 25.45 3.42 -7.46
C GLN A 110 25.51 3.54 -8.99
N ALA A 111 24.39 3.32 -9.69
CA ALA A 111 24.34 3.41 -11.14
C ALA A 111 24.49 4.84 -11.68
N ARG A 112 24.00 5.84 -10.93
CA ARG A 112 23.97 7.24 -11.39
C ARG A 112 25.20 8.05 -10.97
N ARG A 113 25.91 7.64 -9.92
CA ARG A 113 26.95 8.46 -9.30
C ARG A 113 28.33 7.81 -9.37
N HIS A 114 29.31 8.57 -9.83
CA HIS A 114 30.72 8.23 -9.61
C HIS A 114 31.08 8.45 -8.12
N PRO A 115 31.62 7.45 -7.39
CA PRO A 115 31.81 7.52 -5.93
C PRO A 115 32.57 8.74 -5.41
N THR A 116 33.48 9.28 -6.21
CA THR A 116 34.38 10.39 -5.85
C THR A 116 33.90 11.77 -6.30
N ALA A 117 32.77 11.88 -7.02
CA ALA A 117 32.29 13.18 -7.51
C ALA A 117 31.78 14.05 -6.33
N PRO A 118 32.25 15.31 -6.19
CA PRO A 118 31.79 16.18 -5.10
C PRO A 118 30.30 16.51 -5.26
N LEU A 119 29.57 16.54 -4.14
CA LEU A 119 28.15 16.92 -4.13
C LEU A 119 27.99 18.45 -4.11
N SER A 120 27.01 18.96 -4.87
CA SER A 120 26.52 20.35 -4.76
C SER A 120 25.93 20.61 -3.36
N ARG A 121 25.68 21.88 -2.99
CA ARG A 121 25.06 22.20 -1.69
C ARG A 121 23.73 21.46 -1.49
N GLU A 122 22.86 21.50 -2.50
CA GLU A 122 21.58 20.80 -2.52
C GLU A 122 21.77 19.28 -2.39
N GLY A 123 22.69 18.70 -3.17
CA GLY A 123 22.98 17.27 -3.06
C GLY A 123 23.51 16.84 -1.68
N ASN A 124 24.17 17.74 -0.94
CA ASN A 124 24.55 17.44 0.45
C ASN A 124 23.36 17.48 1.41
N LEU A 125 22.38 18.35 1.18
CA LEU A 125 21.13 18.37 1.96
C LEU A 125 20.30 17.12 1.67
N ASP A 126 20.24 16.68 0.41
CA ASP A 126 19.60 15.42 0.03
C ASP A 126 20.28 14.21 0.66
N ALA A 127 21.62 14.19 0.67
CA ALA A 127 22.37 13.12 1.31
C ALA A 127 22.09 13.05 2.81
N ASP A 128 22.05 14.20 3.51
CA ASP A 128 21.72 14.25 4.94
C ASP A 128 20.27 13.84 5.23
N GLY A 129 19.32 14.29 4.39
CA GLY A 129 17.92 13.88 4.44
C GLY A 129 17.74 12.37 4.22
N ALA A 130 18.37 11.84 3.18
CA ALA A 130 18.34 10.41 2.85
C ALA A 130 18.92 9.55 3.98
N ARG A 131 20.08 9.91 4.53
CA ARG A 131 20.70 9.23 5.68
C ARG A 131 19.79 9.30 6.90
N THR A 132 19.24 10.46 7.21
CA THR A 132 18.30 10.63 8.32
C THR A 132 17.07 9.73 8.15
N ARG A 133 16.54 9.62 6.93
CA ARG A 133 15.40 8.74 6.62
C ARG A 133 15.76 7.25 6.74
N ILE A 134 16.93 6.81 6.28
CA ILE A 134 17.41 5.43 6.47
C ILE A 134 17.48 5.07 7.95
N MET A 135 18.06 5.94 8.77
CA MET A 135 18.15 5.74 10.22
C MET A 135 16.79 5.74 10.89
N HIS A 136 15.87 6.60 10.46
CA HIS A 136 14.50 6.62 10.98
C HIS A 136 13.74 5.33 10.63
N THR A 137 13.83 4.87 9.39
CA THR A 137 13.26 3.60 8.94
C THR A 137 13.79 2.42 9.77
N LEU A 138 15.11 2.34 9.97
CA LEU A 138 15.72 1.32 10.82
C LEU A 138 15.26 1.43 12.27
N TYR A 139 15.21 2.63 12.83
CA TYR A 139 14.75 2.89 14.20
C TYR A 139 13.33 2.34 14.40
N VAL A 140 12.39 2.72 13.54
CA VAL A 140 10.98 2.31 13.63
C VAL A 140 10.80 0.81 13.42
N ALA A 141 11.43 0.24 12.38
CA ALA A 141 11.34 -1.20 12.10
C ALA A 141 11.95 -2.05 13.23
N THR A 142 13.08 -1.61 13.78
CA THR A 142 13.73 -2.27 14.93
C THR A 142 12.86 -2.18 16.17
N HIS A 143 12.24 -1.01 16.42
CA HIS A 143 11.29 -0.85 17.52
C HIS A 143 10.11 -1.81 17.40
N GLY A 144 9.48 -1.91 16.21
CA GLY A 144 8.37 -2.82 15.94
C GLY A 144 8.75 -4.29 16.17
N ALA A 145 9.91 -4.71 15.68
CA ALA A 145 10.46 -6.05 15.94
C ALA A 145 10.73 -6.29 17.44
N GLY A 146 11.25 -5.29 18.15
CA GLY A 146 11.44 -5.32 19.60
C GLY A 146 10.14 -5.47 20.39
N VAL A 147 9.07 -4.77 19.99
CA VAL A 147 7.74 -4.91 20.62
C VAL A 147 7.18 -6.31 20.40
N ALA A 148 7.23 -6.84 19.17
CA ALA A 148 6.79 -8.21 18.89
C ALA A 148 7.55 -9.25 19.73
N LEU A 149 8.88 -9.10 19.86
CA LEU A 149 9.71 -9.95 20.70
C LEU A 149 9.38 -9.84 22.19
N ARG A 150 9.09 -8.64 22.71
CA ARG A 150 8.63 -8.45 24.09
C ARG A 150 7.32 -9.18 24.35
N ASN A 151 6.36 -9.07 23.44
CA ASN A 151 5.07 -9.78 23.54
C ASN A 151 5.27 -11.30 23.49
N HIS A 152 6.14 -11.78 22.59
CA HIS A 152 6.50 -13.20 22.51
C HIS A 152 7.18 -13.71 23.78
N LEU A 153 8.12 -12.96 24.35
CA LEU A 153 8.78 -13.29 25.61
C LEU A 153 7.80 -13.34 26.78
N ALA A 154 6.84 -12.41 26.83
CA ALA A 154 5.78 -12.42 27.83
C ALA A 154 4.89 -13.66 27.66
N ASP A 155 4.56 -14.07 26.43
CA ASP A 155 3.79 -15.29 26.17
C ASP A 155 4.53 -16.55 26.64
N LEU A 156 5.81 -16.68 26.28
CA LEU A 156 6.65 -17.81 26.71
C LEU A 156 6.78 -17.87 28.24
N GLN A 157 6.95 -16.72 28.89
CA GLN A 157 7.05 -16.65 30.35
C GLN A 157 5.73 -17.07 31.01
N ARG A 158 4.57 -16.58 30.52
CA ARG A 158 3.26 -16.98 31.03
C ARG A 158 3.03 -18.50 30.94
N ARG A 159 3.45 -19.12 29.84
CA ARG A 159 3.37 -20.60 29.68
C ARG A 159 4.21 -21.33 30.72
N LEU A 160 5.45 -20.89 30.92
CA LEU A 160 6.34 -21.47 31.93
C LEU A 160 5.78 -21.30 33.35
N ASP A 161 5.25 -20.12 33.68
CA ASP A 161 4.65 -19.84 34.98
C ASP A 161 3.41 -20.73 35.22
N ALA A 162 2.65 -20.98 34.16
CA ALA A 162 1.53 -21.93 34.15
C ALA A 162 1.95 -23.42 34.08
N ARG A 163 3.26 -23.71 34.16
CA ARG A 163 3.86 -25.06 34.05
C ARG A 163 3.52 -25.78 32.73
N GLN A 164 3.28 -25.02 31.67
CA GLN A 164 3.07 -25.54 30.32
C GLN A 164 4.42 -25.64 29.60
N ALA A 165 4.52 -26.63 28.69
CA ALA A 165 5.69 -26.75 27.83
C ALA A 165 5.76 -25.59 26.82
N ILE A 166 6.99 -25.12 26.57
CA ILE A 166 7.26 -24.18 25.47
C ILE A 166 7.14 -24.95 24.14
N PRO A 167 6.56 -24.34 23.08
CA PRO A 167 6.52 -24.96 21.76
C PRO A 167 7.89 -25.41 21.25
N ALA A 168 7.93 -26.56 20.58
CA ALA A 168 9.17 -27.07 20.00
C ALA A 168 9.79 -26.06 19.02
N GLY A 169 11.09 -25.79 19.16
CA GLY A 169 11.80 -24.80 18.35
C GLY A 169 11.70 -23.35 18.85
N ASP A 170 11.07 -23.11 20.01
CA ASP A 170 11.15 -21.84 20.74
C ASP A 170 12.21 -21.86 21.84
N SER A 171 12.73 -20.68 22.18
CA SER A 171 13.73 -20.48 23.22
C SER A 171 13.63 -19.10 23.83
N LEU A 172 13.29 -19.07 25.12
CA LEU A 172 13.26 -17.85 25.93
C LEU A 172 14.62 -17.14 25.95
N GLN A 173 15.72 -17.91 25.99
CA GLN A 173 17.08 -17.37 25.98
C GLN A 173 17.41 -16.71 24.63
N HIS A 174 17.18 -17.40 23.51
CA HIS A 174 17.51 -16.85 22.18
C HIS A 174 16.63 -15.65 21.80
N ALA A 175 15.35 -15.66 22.21
CA ALA A 175 14.48 -14.51 22.06
C ALA A 175 14.98 -13.29 22.88
N ARG A 176 15.42 -13.49 24.13
CA ARG A 176 16.03 -12.44 24.97
C ARG A 176 17.33 -11.90 24.38
N ASP A 177 18.19 -12.78 23.87
CA ASP A 177 19.46 -12.38 23.25
C ASP A 177 19.25 -11.57 21.97
N THR A 178 18.26 -11.96 21.16
CA THR A 178 17.86 -11.21 19.97
C THR A 178 17.32 -9.84 20.35
N MET A 179 16.39 -9.77 21.31
CA MET A 179 15.84 -8.51 21.80
C MET A 179 16.93 -7.54 22.28
N ARG A 180 17.92 -8.01 23.06
CA ARG A 180 19.03 -7.16 23.53
C ARG A 180 19.87 -6.56 22.41
N ARG A 181 20.04 -7.29 21.30
CA ARG A 181 20.76 -6.81 20.11
C ARG A 181 19.93 -5.78 19.35
N LEU A 182 18.63 -6.01 19.21
CA LEU A 182 17.71 -5.03 18.61
C LEU A 182 17.65 -3.74 19.43
N ASP A 183 17.52 -3.83 20.77
CA ASP A 183 17.54 -2.65 21.64
C ASP A 183 18.82 -1.83 21.49
N SER A 184 19.95 -2.50 21.22
CA SER A 184 21.24 -1.82 20.98
C SER A 184 21.27 -1.11 19.63
N ALA A 185 20.74 -1.73 18.57
CA ALA A 185 20.61 -1.11 17.26
C ALA A 185 19.61 0.07 17.28
N GLU A 186 18.47 -0.09 17.96
CA GLU A 186 17.46 0.95 18.15
C GLU A 186 18.06 2.17 18.86
N ARG A 187 18.84 1.97 19.93
CA ARG A 187 19.54 3.07 20.62
C ARG A 187 20.55 3.80 19.74
N LEU A 188 21.31 3.07 18.90
CA LEU A 188 22.26 3.67 17.96
C LEU A 188 21.53 4.56 16.94
N ALA A 189 20.46 4.04 16.33
CA ALA A 189 19.64 4.79 15.40
C ALA A 189 18.96 5.99 16.08
N GLY A 190 18.39 5.81 17.27
CA GLY A 190 17.76 6.89 18.06
C GLY A 190 18.74 8.00 18.44
N THR A 191 19.98 7.65 18.80
CA THR A 191 21.04 8.64 19.08
C THR A 191 21.41 9.45 17.85
N TYR A 192 21.51 8.79 16.68
CA TYR A 192 21.75 9.49 15.42
C TYR A 192 20.62 10.48 15.10
N LEU A 193 19.37 10.08 15.33
CA LEU A 193 18.18 10.88 14.98
C LEU A 193 17.96 12.06 15.92
N HIS A 194 18.50 12.01 17.14
CA HIS A 194 18.32 13.05 18.14
C HIS A 194 18.79 14.42 17.62
N GLY A 195 17.88 15.40 17.59
CA GLY A 195 18.14 16.75 17.07
C GLY A 195 18.22 16.86 15.53
N ARG A 196 18.23 15.74 14.79
CA ARG A 196 18.21 15.71 13.32
C ARG A 196 16.81 15.52 12.76
N TRP A 197 16.00 14.65 13.37
CA TRP A 197 14.65 14.37 12.92
C TRP A 197 13.62 15.36 13.51
N PRO A 198 12.67 15.91 12.71
CA PRO A 198 12.53 15.81 11.26
C PRO A 198 13.28 16.92 10.49
N ALA A 199 14.00 17.80 11.17
CA ALA A 199 14.59 19.02 10.61
C ALA A 199 15.50 18.77 9.40
N ALA A 200 16.30 17.70 9.40
CA ALA A 200 17.19 17.34 8.30
C ALA A 200 16.46 17.07 6.97
N LEU A 201 15.16 16.76 7.02
CA LEU A 201 14.35 16.53 5.82
C LEU A 201 13.85 17.82 5.15
N THR A 202 14.01 18.97 5.81
CA THR A 202 13.50 20.25 5.27
C THR A 202 14.29 20.71 4.05
N GLY A 203 15.55 20.29 3.92
CA GLY A 203 16.42 20.62 2.80
C GLY A 203 16.36 19.63 1.63
N GLU A 204 15.51 18.59 1.69
CA GLU A 204 15.34 17.63 0.59
C GLU A 204 14.83 18.35 -0.67
N HIS A 205 15.58 18.25 -1.76
CA HIS A 205 15.12 18.60 -3.09
C HIS A 205 13.95 17.73 -3.48
N ARG A 206 12.90 18.36 -4.02
CA ARG A 206 11.75 17.67 -4.59
C ARG A 206 11.46 18.27 -5.94
N ASP A 207 11.43 17.42 -6.95
CA ASP A 207 10.94 17.80 -8.25
C ASP A 207 9.44 18.14 -8.16
N HIS A 208 8.99 19.01 -9.05
CA HIS A 208 7.56 19.26 -9.19
C HIS A 208 6.88 18.00 -9.73
N PRO A 209 5.73 17.59 -9.16
CA PRO A 209 5.04 16.41 -9.64
C PRO A 209 4.63 16.56 -11.10
N GLU A 210 4.85 15.49 -11.87
CA GLU A 210 4.38 15.42 -13.24
C GLU A 210 2.86 15.27 -13.26
N GLN A 211 2.15 16.26 -13.84
CA GLN A 211 0.68 16.34 -13.78
C GLN A 211 -0.03 15.10 -14.32
N ALA A 212 0.50 14.48 -15.39
CA ALA A 212 -0.10 13.32 -16.04
C ALA A 212 0.21 11.98 -15.32
N ARG A 213 1.15 11.97 -14.37
CA ARG A 213 1.67 10.74 -13.75
C ARG A 213 0.61 9.98 -12.99
N VAL A 214 -0.25 10.67 -12.23
CA VAL A 214 -1.35 10.04 -11.48
C VAL A 214 -2.30 9.31 -12.42
N ALA A 215 -2.77 9.97 -13.48
CA ALA A 215 -3.68 9.36 -14.45
C ALA A 215 -3.03 8.14 -15.15
N ALA A 216 -1.76 8.25 -15.54
CA ALA A 216 -1.02 7.15 -16.16
C ALA A 216 -0.81 5.96 -15.21
N ALA A 217 -0.49 6.22 -13.94
CA ALA A 217 -0.31 5.20 -12.92
C ALA A 217 -1.64 4.45 -12.65
N LEU A 218 -2.75 5.19 -12.53
CA LEU A 218 -4.09 4.63 -12.33
C LEU A 218 -4.51 3.73 -13.51
N ALA A 219 -4.32 4.18 -14.75
CA ALA A 219 -4.63 3.39 -15.93
C ALA A 219 -3.77 2.11 -16.03
N ARG A 220 -2.48 2.20 -15.68
CA ARG A 220 -1.59 1.04 -15.66
C ARG A 220 -1.98 0.05 -14.56
N TRP A 221 -2.35 0.55 -13.39
CA TRP A 221 -2.85 -0.27 -12.31
C TRP A 221 -4.10 -1.04 -12.71
N ASP A 222 -5.10 -0.34 -13.27
CA ASP A 222 -6.36 -0.96 -13.69
C ASP A 222 -6.13 -2.09 -14.70
N LEU A 223 -5.32 -1.83 -15.74
CA LEU A 223 -4.95 -2.84 -16.74
C LEU A 223 -4.24 -4.04 -16.11
N GLN A 224 -3.29 -3.80 -15.20
CA GLN A 224 -2.50 -4.87 -14.62
C GLN A 224 -3.31 -5.69 -13.60
N ALA A 225 -4.18 -5.06 -12.81
CA ALA A 225 -5.07 -5.75 -11.89
C ALA A 225 -5.99 -6.73 -12.64
N HIS A 226 -6.65 -6.27 -13.70
CA HIS A 226 -7.49 -7.13 -14.54
C HIS A 226 -6.68 -8.24 -15.23
N ARG A 227 -5.47 -7.94 -15.73
CA ARG A 227 -4.59 -8.95 -16.33
C ARG A 227 -4.19 -10.03 -15.33
N THR A 228 -3.84 -9.66 -14.10
CA THR A 228 -3.46 -10.63 -13.08
C THR A 228 -4.67 -11.47 -12.65
N LEU A 229 -5.87 -10.88 -12.53
CA LEU A 229 -7.10 -11.62 -12.20
C LEU A 229 -7.65 -12.48 -13.35
N ALA A 230 -7.21 -12.25 -14.59
CA ALA A 230 -7.52 -13.15 -15.71
C ALA A 230 -6.70 -14.47 -15.67
N GLY A 231 -5.67 -14.54 -14.83
CA GLY A 231 -4.92 -15.76 -14.56
C GLY A 231 -5.40 -16.50 -13.29
N PRO A 232 -4.74 -17.61 -12.91
CA PRO A 232 -5.08 -18.33 -11.69
C PRO A 232 -5.02 -17.43 -10.45
N PRO A 233 -6.09 -17.35 -9.64
CA PRO A 233 -6.14 -16.42 -8.52
C PRO A 233 -5.26 -16.89 -7.36
N THR A 234 -4.64 -15.93 -6.69
CA THR A 234 -3.83 -16.17 -5.50
C THR A 234 -4.22 -15.18 -4.40
N THR A 235 -4.18 -15.62 -3.14
CA THR A 235 -4.50 -14.73 -2.01
C THR A 235 -3.58 -13.50 -1.91
N PRO A 236 -2.26 -13.56 -2.18
CA PRO A 236 -1.42 -12.37 -2.17
C PRO A 236 -1.78 -11.34 -3.24
N ASN A 237 -2.16 -11.78 -4.45
CA ASN A 237 -2.58 -10.86 -5.52
C ASN A 237 -3.91 -10.16 -5.15
N LEU A 238 -4.88 -10.92 -4.64
CA LEU A 238 -6.18 -10.39 -4.20
C LEU A 238 -6.02 -9.42 -3.02
N GLU A 239 -5.18 -9.78 -2.03
CA GLU A 239 -4.88 -8.92 -0.89
C GLU A 239 -4.25 -7.60 -1.35
N TRP A 240 -3.25 -7.67 -2.23
CA TRP A 240 -2.59 -6.49 -2.76
C TRP A 240 -3.55 -5.59 -3.54
N ILE A 241 -4.45 -6.16 -4.35
CA ILE A 241 -5.52 -5.42 -5.03
C ILE A 241 -6.41 -4.70 -4.02
N ALA A 242 -6.89 -5.40 -3.00
CA ALA A 242 -7.74 -4.81 -1.96
C ALA A 242 -7.02 -3.66 -1.22
N ARG A 243 -5.72 -3.81 -0.92
CA ARG A 243 -4.92 -2.76 -0.26
C ARG A 243 -4.72 -1.52 -1.14
N ILE A 244 -4.46 -1.70 -2.43
CA ILE A 244 -4.32 -0.56 -3.35
C ILE A 244 -5.65 0.15 -3.52
N GLN A 245 -6.76 -0.60 -3.64
CA GLN A 245 -8.11 -0.02 -3.71
C GLN A 245 -8.46 0.76 -2.44
N GLN A 246 -8.16 0.23 -1.25
CA GLN A 246 -8.30 0.97 0.01
C GLN A 246 -7.50 2.28 -0.02
N GLY A 247 -6.25 2.25 -0.49
CA GLY A 247 -5.38 3.42 -0.60
C GLY A 247 -5.95 4.52 -1.51
N PHE A 248 -6.63 4.14 -2.60
CA PHE A 248 -7.32 5.10 -3.47
C PHE A 248 -8.43 5.84 -2.74
N VAL A 249 -9.26 5.10 -2.01
CA VAL A 249 -10.42 5.63 -1.32
C VAL A 249 -10.00 6.66 -0.27
N ILE A 250 -8.96 6.33 0.52
CA ILE A 250 -8.34 7.23 1.49
C ILE A 250 -7.80 8.48 0.77
N THR A 251 -7.09 8.29 -0.34
CA THR A 251 -6.48 9.40 -1.08
C THR A 251 -7.53 10.34 -1.68
N THR A 252 -8.62 9.80 -2.21
CA THR A 252 -9.77 10.59 -2.70
C THR A 252 -10.33 11.47 -1.59
N ALA A 253 -10.50 10.93 -0.37
CA ALA A 253 -10.97 11.71 0.77
C ALA A 253 -9.99 12.83 1.16
N VAL A 254 -8.68 12.55 1.17
CA VAL A 254 -7.63 13.52 1.51
C VAL A 254 -7.54 14.64 0.47
N VAL A 255 -7.48 14.29 -0.82
CA VAL A 255 -7.40 15.27 -1.92
C VAL A 255 -8.69 16.08 -2.00
N GLY A 256 -9.86 15.46 -1.84
CA GLY A 256 -11.14 16.16 -1.79
C GLY A 256 -11.22 17.17 -0.64
N ALA A 257 -10.80 16.78 0.56
CA ALA A 257 -10.74 17.69 1.71
C ALA A 257 -9.78 18.86 1.47
N ALA A 258 -8.61 18.61 0.88
CA ALA A 258 -7.66 19.66 0.53
C ALA A 258 -8.21 20.61 -0.53
N ALA A 259 -8.87 20.09 -1.58
CA ALA A 259 -9.50 20.88 -2.63
C ALA A 259 -10.62 21.78 -2.08
N ALA A 260 -11.48 21.27 -1.20
CA ALA A 260 -12.50 22.08 -0.53
C ALA A 260 -11.89 23.18 0.35
N HIS A 261 -10.83 22.87 1.11
CA HIS A 261 -10.12 23.88 1.92
C HIS A 261 -9.48 24.98 1.05
N GLN A 262 -9.08 24.66 -0.18
CA GLN A 262 -8.53 25.62 -1.14
C GLN A 262 -9.62 26.32 -2.00
N GLY A 263 -10.90 26.09 -1.70
CA GLY A 263 -12.02 26.68 -2.44
C GLY A 263 -12.16 26.16 -3.88
N GLN A 264 -11.53 25.03 -4.21
CA GLN A 264 -11.61 24.42 -5.55
C GLN A 264 -12.85 23.53 -5.71
N LEU A 265 -13.47 23.11 -4.60
CA LEU A 265 -14.69 22.31 -4.53
C LEU A 265 -15.62 22.84 -3.43
N ASP A 266 -16.90 22.54 -3.55
CA ASP A 266 -17.88 22.85 -2.51
C ASP A 266 -17.65 21.93 -1.28
N PRO A 267 -17.48 22.48 -0.07
CA PRO A 267 -17.34 21.68 1.15
C PRO A 267 -18.53 20.74 1.41
N SER A 268 -19.74 21.08 0.95
CA SER A 268 -20.94 20.24 1.08
C SER A 268 -20.86 18.97 0.22
N ASP A 269 -20.25 19.03 -0.96
CA ASP A 269 -20.01 17.86 -1.80
C ASP A 269 -19.05 16.89 -1.11
N VAL A 270 -17.94 17.40 -0.56
CA VAL A 270 -16.99 16.58 0.19
C VAL A 270 -17.61 16.00 1.46
N ALA A 271 -18.43 16.77 2.18
CA ALA A 271 -19.13 16.29 3.37
C ALA A 271 -20.10 15.15 3.05
N ARG A 272 -20.82 15.24 1.92
CA ARG A 272 -21.77 14.23 1.44
C ARG A 272 -21.08 12.93 1.02
N THR A 273 -19.93 13.00 0.35
CA THR A 273 -19.23 11.80 -0.14
C THR A 273 -18.45 11.06 0.96
N ARG A 274 -18.09 11.75 2.05
CA ARG A 274 -17.21 11.21 3.11
C ARG A 274 -17.70 9.89 3.75
N PRO A 275 -18.97 9.73 4.16
CA PRO A 275 -19.44 8.48 4.76
C PRO A 275 -19.28 7.30 3.80
N ALA A 276 -19.65 7.47 2.53
CA ALA A 276 -19.55 6.42 1.52
C ALA A 276 -18.09 5.99 1.25
N LEU A 277 -17.15 6.93 1.21
CA LEU A 277 -15.73 6.61 1.11
C LEU A 277 -15.23 5.90 2.37
N THR A 278 -15.69 6.30 3.55
CA THR A 278 -15.30 5.65 4.81
C THR A 278 -15.78 4.20 4.87
N ASP A 279 -17.02 3.94 4.46
CA ASP A 279 -17.57 2.59 4.41
C ASP A 279 -16.83 1.71 3.39
N LEU A 280 -16.51 2.26 2.21
CA LEU A 280 -15.74 1.56 1.19
C LEU A 280 -14.30 1.27 1.62
N GLU A 281 -13.65 2.21 2.31
CA GLU A 281 -12.33 2.01 2.90
C GLU A 281 -12.36 0.82 3.86
N HIS A 282 -13.30 0.80 4.81
CA HIS A 282 -13.42 -0.28 5.78
C HIS A 282 -13.74 -1.62 5.11
N ALA A 283 -14.58 -1.64 4.07
CA ALA A 283 -14.90 -2.86 3.34
C ALA A 283 -13.67 -3.47 2.65
N TRP A 284 -12.87 -2.65 1.95
CA TRP A 284 -11.61 -3.10 1.36
C TRP A 284 -10.58 -3.52 2.41
N ALA A 285 -10.46 -2.77 3.51
CA ALA A 285 -9.55 -3.09 4.59
C ALA A 285 -9.88 -4.43 5.25
N ALA A 286 -11.16 -4.71 5.48
CA ALA A 286 -11.62 -5.97 6.03
C ALA A 286 -11.33 -7.14 5.08
N LEU A 287 -11.59 -6.99 3.78
CA LEU A 287 -11.25 -8.00 2.78
C LEU A 287 -9.74 -8.27 2.74
N ALA A 288 -8.91 -7.22 2.70
CA ALA A 288 -7.46 -7.36 2.74
C ALA A 288 -7.00 -8.07 4.02
N GLY A 289 -7.60 -7.75 5.17
CA GLY A 289 -7.28 -8.39 6.46
C GLY A 289 -7.63 -9.88 6.51
N ASP A 290 -8.76 -10.27 5.91
CA ASP A 290 -9.18 -11.67 5.81
C ASP A 290 -8.26 -12.44 4.83
N LEU A 291 -7.92 -11.85 3.69
CA LEU A 291 -7.00 -12.45 2.70
C LEU A 291 -5.57 -12.62 3.23
N ALA A 292 -5.07 -11.63 3.97
CA ALA A 292 -3.73 -11.67 4.57
C ALA A 292 -3.55 -12.86 5.54
N GLN A 293 -4.62 -13.27 6.22
CA GLN A 293 -4.60 -14.41 7.12
C GLN A 293 -4.49 -15.73 6.36
N LEU A 294 -5.02 -15.79 5.14
CA LEU A 294 -5.13 -17.02 4.33
C LEU A 294 -3.89 -17.36 3.51
N HIS A 295 -2.85 -16.54 3.58
CA HIS A 295 -1.60 -16.77 2.86
C HIS A 295 -1.07 -18.18 3.04
N GLY A 296 -0.97 -18.90 1.92
CA GLY A 296 -0.35 -20.20 1.84
C GLY A 296 1.18 -20.13 1.90
N ARG A 297 1.81 -21.20 1.41
CA ARG A 297 3.28 -21.25 1.22
C ARG A 297 3.73 -20.33 0.09
N HIS A 298 2.87 -20.10 -0.89
CA HIS A 298 3.12 -19.21 -2.02
C HIS A 298 2.63 -17.80 -1.69
N ARG A 299 3.56 -16.93 -1.27
CA ARG A 299 3.31 -15.51 -0.94
C ARG A 299 3.72 -14.53 -2.04
N VAL A 300 4.10 -15.05 -3.20
CA VAL A 300 4.64 -14.23 -4.29
C VAL A 300 3.50 -13.48 -4.97
N ILE A 301 3.60 -12.15 -4.96
CA ILE A 301 2.72 -11.27 -5.73
C ILE A 301 3.27 -11.20 -7.16
N ASP A 302 2.38 -11.15 -8.16
CA ASP A 302 2.75 -10.86 -9.55
C ASP A 302 3.65 -9.60 -9.58
N PRO A 303 4.91 -9.69 -10.07
CA PRO A 303 5.84 -8.57 -10.05
C PRO A 303 5.33 -7.32 -10.79
N ALA A 304 4.59 -7.50 -11.89
CA ALA A 304 4.04 -6.37 -12.63
C ALA A 304 2.89 -5.71 -11.86
N LEU A 305 2.05 -6.51 -11.18
CA LEU A 305 0.99 -6.01 -10.30
C LEU A 305 1.56 -5.24 -9.11
N LEU A 306 2.60 -5.80 -8.47
CA LEU A 306 3.29 -5.17 -7.35
C LEU A 306 3.84 -3.79 -7.74
N LEU A 307 4.53 -3.71 -8.88
CA LEU A 307 5.11 -2.46 -9.36
C LEU A 307 4.05 -1.45 -9.80
N ALA A 308 2.97 -1.88 -10.46
CA ALA A 308 1.88 -0.97 -10.82
C ALA A 308 1.21 -0.34 -9.58
N GLY A 309 0.97 -1.15 -8.53
CA GLY A 309 0.41 -0.64 -7.27
C GLY A 309 1.37 0.30 -6.53
N ARG A 310 2.68 -0.01 -6.53
CA ARG A 310 3.72 0.85 -5.93
C ARG A 310 3.88 2.19 -6.65
N GLU A 311 3.76 2.20 -7.98
CA GLU A 311 3.80 3.44 -8.76
C GLU A 311 2.59 4.33 -8.46
N VAL A 312 1.40 3.74 -8.36
CA VAL A 312 0.19 4.42 -7.87
C VAL A 312 0.43 5.07 -6.51
N GLN A 313 0.96 4.32 -5.54
CA GLN A 313 1.21 4.85 -4.21
C GLN A 313 2.23 5.98 -4.24
N ALA A 314 3.29 5.85 -5.04
CA ALA A 314 4.32 6.87 -5.20
C ALA A 314 3.75 8.17 -5.79
N ALA A 315 3.05 8.08 -6.93
CA ALA A 315 2.44 9.24 -7.60
C ALA A 315 1.44 9.97 -6.70
N LEU A 316 0.64 9.24 -5.92
CA LEU A 316 -0.31 9.85 -4.97
C LEU A 316 0.39 10.44 -3.75
N ARG A 317 1.43 9.80 -3.22
CA ARG A 317 2.21 10.30 -2.06
C ARG A 317 3.02 11.55 -2.41
N GLU A 318 3.47 11.68 -3.66
CA GLU A 318 4.15 12.87 -4.16
C GLU A 318 3.29 14.13 -3.95
N ILE A 319 1.99 14.03 -4.22
CA ILE A 319 1.01 15.09 -3.97
C ILE A 319 0.66 15.19 -2.49
N THR A 320 0.30 14.07 -1.86
CA THR A 320 -0.39 14.07 -0.55
C THR A 320 0.52 14.09 0.66
N HIS A 321 1.79 13.70 0.56
CA HIS A 321 2.66 13.51 1.72
C HIS A 321 3.75 14.58 1.82
N GLN A 322 4.08 14.95 3.05
CA GLN A 322 5.24 15.76 3.37
C GLN A 322 5.97 15.10 4.54
N HIS A 323 7.23 14.73 4.29
CA HIS A 323 8.07 14.02 5.27
C HIS A 323 7.50 12.63 5.57
N ALA A 324 6.81 12.47 6.70
CA ALA A 324 6.16 11.24 7.10
C ALA A 324 4.66 11.41 7.43
N GLY A 325 4.11 12.60 7.17
CA GLY A 325 2.70 12.89 7.36
C GLY A 325 2.07 13.43 6.08
N TYR A 326 0.79 13.79 6.16
CA TYR A 326 0.13 14.50 5.07
C TYR A 326 0.70 15.91 4.90
N ALA A 327 0.84 16.33 3.64
CA ALA A 327 1.11 17.72 3.29
C ALA A 327 -0.07 18.62 3.70
N THR A 328 0.19 19.90 3.92
CA THR A 328 -0.90 20.85 4.14
C THR A 328 -1.73 21.01 2.85
N PRO A 329 -3.03 21.39 2.93
CA PRO A 329 -3.84 21.63 1.73
C PRO A 329 -3.20 22.61 0.73
N ALA A 330 -2.53 23.66 1.24
CA ALA A 330 -1.80 24.61 0.40
C ALA A 330 -0.58 23.98 -0.28
N ALA A 331 0.18 23.12 0.42
CA ALA A 331 1.28 22.39 -0.17
C ALA A 331 0.80 21.40 -1.24
N MET A 332 -0.32 20.70 -1.01
CA MET A 332 -0.94 19.83 -2.03
C MET A 332 -1.35 20.63 -3.28
N ALA A 333 -2.00 21.78 -3.10
CA ALA A 333 -2.42 22.62 -4.23
C ALA A 333 -1.25 23.28 -4.99
N SER A 334 -0.11 23.50 -4.33
CA SER A 334 1.12 23.96 -5.01
C SER A 334 1.78 22.89 -5.88
N ARG A 335 1.42 21.62 -5.67
CA ARG A 335 2.02 20.45 -6.29
C ARG A 335 1.22 19.95 -7.49
N ALA A 336 -0.11 20.02 -7.41
CA ALA A 336 -1.00 19.56 -8.46
C ALA A 336 -2.31 20.35 -8.48
N ASP A 337 -2.96 20.35 -9.65
CA ASP A 337 -4.38 20.73 -9.74
C ASP A 337 -5.21 19.64 -9.02
N LEU A 338 -5.73 19.98 -7.83
CA LEU A 338 -6.43 19.03 -6.99
C LEU A 338 -7.79 18.64 -7.59
N ALA A 339 -8.44 19.54 -8.32
CA ALA A 339 -9.70 19.24 -9.00
C ALA A 339 -9.48 18.27 -10.18
N HIS A 340 -8.41 18.48 -10.97
CA HIS A 340 -8.03 17.55 -12.02
C HIS A 340 -7.66 16.18 -11.46
N THR A 341 -6.81 16.16 -10.42
CA THR A 341 -6.39 14.93 -9.72
C THR A 341 -7.60 14.16 -9.19
N LEU A 342 -8.57 14.86 -8.58
CA LEU A 342 -9.79 14.24 -8.08
C LEU A 342 -10.67 13.68 -9.19
N GLY A 343 -10.66 14.31 -10.38
CA GLY A 343 -11.31 13.77 -11.58
C GLY A 343 -10.75 12.39 -11.97
N SER A 344 -9.42 12.23 -11.97
CA SER A 344 -8.77 10.93 -12.25
C SER A 344 -9.06 9.88 -11.17
N LEU A 345 -9.03 10.29 -9.90
CA LEU A 345 -9.37 9.42 -8.77
C LEU A 345 -10.83 8.96 -8.83
N ARG A 346 -11.76 9.84 -9.19
CA ARG A 346 -13.18 9.50 -9.38
C ARG A 346 -13.37 8.48 -10.49
N ALA A 347 -12.75 8.70 -11.65
CA ALA A 347 -12.81 7.73 -12.75
C ALA A 347 -12.29 6.35 -12.33
N SER A 348 -11.28 6.31 -11.44
CA SER A 348 -10.75 5.07 -10.89
C SER A 348 -11.67 4.44 -9.84
N LEU A 349 -12.45 5.21 -9.08
CA LEU A 349 -13.51 4.68 -8.21
C LEU A 349 -14.61 3.99 -9.03
N THR A 350 -14.99 4.58 -10.17
CA THR A 350 -15.95 3.96 -11.11
C THR A 350 -15.40 2.62 -11.62
N ALA A 351 -14.15 2.58 -12.10
CA ALA A 351 -13.50 1.34 -12.52
C ALA A 351 -13.31 0.34 -11.35
N GLY A 352 -13.20 0.84 -10.11
CA GLY A 352 -13.12 0.02 -8.90
C GLY A 352 -14.36 -0.83 -8.64
N VAL A 353 -15.53 -0.44 -9.15
CA VAL A 353 -16.77 -1.26 -9.11
C VAL A 353 -16.59 -2.53 -9.93
N ASP A 354 -16.11 -2.40 -11.17
CA ASP A 354 -15.83 -3.54 -12.05
C ASP A 354 -14.77 -4.45 -11.41
N LEU A 355 -13.70 -3.88 -10.86
CA LEU A 355 -12.66 -4.66 -10.20
C LEU A 355 -13.18 -5.41 -8.96
N ALA A 356 -14.15 -4.86 -8.23
CA ALA A 356 -14.79 -5.56 -7.11
C ALA A 356 -15.58 -6.78 -7.58
N HIS A 357 -16.27 -6.69 -8.72
CA HIS A 357 -16.93 -7.85 -9.35
C HIS A 357 -15.92 -8.90 -9.83
N VAL A 358 -14.83 -8.50 -10.47
CA VAL A 358 -13.78 -9.45 -10.91
C VAL A 358 -13.11 -10.12 -9.70
N THR A 359 -12.89 -9.37 -8.60
CA THR A 359 -12.36 -9.92 -7.34
C THR A 359 -13.30 -10.98 -6.77
N ARG A 360 -14.62 -10.77 -6.84
CA ARG A 360 -15.61 -11.75 -6.42
C ARG A 360 -15.55 -13.03 -7.25
N ASP A 361 -15.42 -12.91 -8.56
CA ASP A 361 -15.31 -14.06 -9.45
C ASP A 361 -14.03 -14.86 -9.16
N ALA A 362 -12.91 -14.16 -8.91
CA ALA A 362 -11.66 -14.78 -8.49
C ALA A 362 -11.75 -15.51 -7.12
N LEU A 363 -12.55 -15.00 -6.18
CA LEU A 363 -12.83 -15.67 -4.90
C LEU A 363 -13.74 -16.91 -5.05
N ALA A 364 -14.58 -16.93 -6.08
CA ALA A 364 -15.43 -18.07 -6.41
C ALA A 364 -14.68 -19.19 -7.17
N ASP A 365 -13.47 -18.91 -7.68
CA ASP A 365 -12.66 -19.86 -8.43
C ASP A 365 -12.29 -21.10 -7.57
N PRO A 366 -12.54 -22.33 -8.07
CA PRO A 366 -12.18 -23.56 -7.36
C PRO A 366 -10.66 -23.77 -7.19
N ASP A 367 -9.83 -23.17 -8.05
CA ASP A 367 -8.36 -23.32 -8.03
C ASP A 367 -7.68 -22.43 -6.99
N LEU A 368 -8.42 -21.52 -6.35
CA LEU A 368 -7.89 -20.70 -5.26
C LEU A 368 -7.52 -21.58 -4.05
N THR A 369 -6.23 -21.58 -3.71
CA THR A 369 -5.68 -22.33 -2.57
C THR A 369 -5.23 -21.42 -1.43
N VAL A 370 -5.32 -21.94 -0.19
CA VAL A 370 -5.06 -21.21 1.05
C VAL A 370 -4.34 -22.09 2.08
N SER A 371 -3.73 -21.47 3.10
CA SER A 371 -3.13 -22.20 4.22
C SER A 371 -4.19 -23.01 5.00
N ALA A 372 -3.95 -24.31 5.16
CA ALA A 372 -4.84 -25.21 5.91
C ALA A 372 -5.12 -24.74 7.34
N ARG A 373 -4.10 -24.28 8.08
CA ARG A 373 -4.28 -23.81 9.46
C ARG A 373 -5.10 -22.52 9.53
N ALA A 374 -4.82 -21.57 8.65
CA ALA A 374 -5.55 -20.31 8.58
C ALA A 374 -7.01 -20.53 8.18
N ALA A 375 -7.24 -21.32 7.14
CA ALA A 375 -8.58 -21.67 6.66
C ALA A 375 -9.39 -22.37 7.74
N HIS A 376 -8.79 -23.27 8.52
CA HIS A 376 -9.47 -23.89 9.66
C HIS A 376 -9.82 -22.90 10.76
N ALA A 377 -8.89 -22.01 11.14
CA ALA A 377 -9.16 -20.98 12.15
C ALA A 377 -10.32 -20.05 11.72
N MET A 378 -10.32 -19.61 10.45
CA MET A 378 -11.42 -18.81 9.89
C MET A 378 -12.73 -19.61 9.80
N ALA A 379 -12.68 -20.88 9.37
CA ALA A 379 -13.88 -21.72 9.28
C ALA A 379 -14.55 -21.95 10.64
N VAL A 380 -13.76 -22.18 11.70
CA VAL A 380 -14.26 -22.32 13.07
C VAL A 380 -14.93 -21.03 13.56
N HIS A 381 -14.41 -19.87 13.16
CA HIS A 381 -15.01 -18.58 13.51
C HIS A 381 -16.27 -18.27 12.70
N ALA A 382 -16.25 -18.53 11.39
CA ALA A 382 -17.34 -18.26 10.46
C ALA A 382 -18.52 -19.23 10.62
N SER A 383 -18.26 -20.43 11.13
CA SER A 383 -19.29 -21.43 11.38
C SER A 383 -18.99 -22.12 12.69
N ALA A 384 -19.70 -21.73 13.75
CA ALA A 384 -19.81 -22.56 14.96
C ALA A 384 -20.15 -23.98 14.51
N PRO A 385 -19.53 -25.04 15.08
CA PRO A 385 -19.53 -26.37 14.47
C PRO A 385 -20.95 -26.93 14.42
N THR A 386 -21.64 -26.71 13.30
CA THR A 386 -22.97 -27.24 12.99
C THR A 386 -22.88 -28.68 12.50
N THR A 387 -21.69 -29.15 12.14
CA THR A 387 -21.44 -30.52 11.69
C THR A 387 -20.22 -31.11 12.39
N ASN A 388 -20.29 -32.41 12.72
CA ASN A 388 -19.18 -33.18 13.30
C ASN A 388 -18.06 -33.49 12.28
N ALA A 389 -18.10 -32.92 11.08
CA ALA A 389 -17.10 -33.11 10.04
C ALA A 389 -16.04 -32.01 10.11
N ALA A 390 -14.77 -32.39 10.18
CA ALA A 390 -13.68 -31.42 10.12
C ALA A 390 -13.61 -30.81 8.71
N TRP A 391 -13.69 -29.48 8.61
CA TRP A 391 -13.59 -28.73 7.35
C TRP A 391 -12.24 -28.87 6.64
N VAL A 392 -11.21 -29.29 7.37
CA VAL A 392 -9.84 -29.49 6.89
C VAL A 392 -9.31 -30.79 7.47
N ASP A 393 -8.61 -31.59 6.66
CA ASP A 393 -8.05 -32.85 7.12
C ASP A 393 -6.88 -32.64 8.12
N ALA A 394 -6.75 -33.56 9.08
CA ALA A 394 -5.75 -33.46 10.13
C ALA A 394 -4.30 -33.47 9.61
N GLY A 395 -4.04 -34.15 8.49
CA GLY A 395 -2.72 -34.22 7.86
C GLY A 395 -2.29 -32.88 7.28
N SER A 396 -3.19 -32.19 6.59
CA SER A 396 -2.98 -30.84 6.04
C SER A 396 -2.85 -29.79 7.14
N LEU A 397 -3.61 -29.91 8.24
CA LEU A 397 -3.43 -29.05 9.42
C LEU A 397 -2.04 -29.24 10.04
N HIS A 398 -1.61 -30.49 10.21
CA HIS A 398 -0.30 -30.80 10.80
C HIS A 398 0.83 -30.19 9.97
N HIS A 399 0.81 -30.40 8.64
CA HIS A 399 1.86 -29.93 7.73
C HIS A 399 1.66 -28.49 7.21
N ASN A 400 0.54 -27.85 7.53
CA ASN A 400 0.12 -26.57 6.97
C ASN A 400 0.27 -26.52 5.43
N ARG A 401 -0.42 -27.43 4.73
CA ARG A 401 -0.41 -27.48 3.26
C ARG A 401 -1.33 -26.41 2.68
N ASP A 402 -1.07 -26.06 1.41
CA ASP A 402 -2.01 -25.27 0.61
C ASP A 402 -3.16 -26.20 0.20
N ILE A 403 -4.40 -25.80 0.49
CA ILE A 403 -5.63 -26.56 0.23
C ILE A 403 -6.63 -25.70 -0.55
N PRO A 404 -7.55 -26.29 -1.32
CA PRO A 404 -8.66 -25.54 -1.90
C PRO A 404 -9.46 -24.80 -0.83
N LEU A 405 -9.92 -23.59 -1.14
CA LEU A 405 -10.67 -22.76 -0.20
C LEU A 405 -11.94 -23.48 0.31
N PRO A 406 -12.03 -23.80 1.63
CA PRO A 406 -13.18 -24.50 2.19
C PRO A 406 -14.47 -23.68 2.09
N GLN A 407 -15.61 -24.35 1.90
CA GLN A 407 -16.89 -23.69 1.62
C GLN A 407 -17.30 -22.63 2.66
N PRO A 408 -17.16 -22.82 3.99
CA PRO A 408 -17.52 -21.79 4.96
C PRO A 408 -16.67 -20.52 4.82
N VAL A 409 -15.37 -20.68 4.53
CA VAL A 409 -14.46 -19.56 4.31
C VAL A 409 -14.78 -18.87 2.99
N ARG A 410 -15.07 -19.65 1.94
CA ARG A 410 -15.52 -19.12 0.64
C ARG A 410 -16.77 -18.27 0.78
N SER A 411 -17.80 -18.78 1.45
CA SER A 411 -19.02 -18.02 1.70
C SER A 411 -18.75 -16.73 2.45
N ALA A 412 -17.93 -16.77 3.52
CA ALA A 412 -17.58 -15.57 4.27
C ALA A 412 -16.83 -14.52 3.43
N LEU A 413 -15.91 -14.94 2.56
CA LEU A 413 -15.19 -14.03 1.66
C LEU A 413 -16.09 -13.49 0.54
N VAL A 414 -17.01 -14.30 0.03
CA VAL A 414 -18.02 -13.86 -0.94
C VAL A 414 -18.93 -12.80 -0.31
N ASP A 415 -19.43 -13.02 0.91
CA ASP A 415 -20.23 -12.02 1.63
C ASP A 415 -19.41 -10.73 1.87
N ARG A 416 -18.12 -10.87 2.16
CA ARG A 416 -17.21 -9.73 2.34
C ARG A 416 -17.05 -8.90 1.05
N VAL A 417 -16.86 -9.54 -0.10
CA VAL A 417 -16.70 -8.81 -1.38
C VAL A 417 -18.04 -8.27 -1.90
N GLU A 418 -19.18 -8.89 -1.59
CA GLU A 418 -20.51 -8.30 -1.88
C GLU A 418 -20.72 -6.99 -1.10
N GLN A 419 -20.23 -6.91 0.14
CA GLN A 419 -20.19 -5.67 0.89
C GLN A 419 -19.29 -4.62 0.20
N VAL A 420 -18.12 -5.03 -0.30
CA VAL A 420 -17.24 -4.14 -1.07
C VAL A 420 -17.94 -3.60 -2.31
N ILE A 421 -18.61 -4.45 -3.09
CA ILE A 421 -19.38 -4.06 -4.29
C ILE A 421 -20.45 -3.02 -3.92
N THR A 422 -21.23 -3.28 -2.88
CA THR A 422 -22.30 -2.38 -2.40
C THR A 422 -21.73 -1.01 -1.99
N CYS A 423 -20.65 -1.01 -1.22
CA CYS A 423 -19.97 0.23 -0.84
C CYS A 423 -19.34 0.94 -2.05
N ALA A 424 -18.81 0.20 -3.03
CA ALA A 424 -18.17 0.77 -4.22
C ALA A 424 -19.18 1.52 -5.09
N VAL A 425 -20.34 0.92 -5.35
CA VAL A 425 -21.45 1.56 -6.10
C VAL A 425 -21.96 2.80 -5.36
N THR A 426 -22.06 2.73 -4.04
CA THR A 426 -22.50 3.86 -3.21
C THR A 426 -21.50 5.01 -3.24
N ALA A 427 -20.20 4.70 -3.11
CA ALA A 427 -19.13 5.68 -3.19
C ALA A 427 -19.02 6.32 -4.57
N ASP A 428 -19.11 5.53 -5.65
CA ASP A 428 -19.13 6.02 -7.03
C ASP A 428 -20.27 7.02 -7.23
N SER A 429 -21.50 6.63 -6.86
CA SER A 429 -22.68 7.49 -6.94
C SER A 429 -22.54 8.77 -6.10
N ALA A 430 -22.03 8.66 -4.87
CA ALA A 430 -21.82 9.79 -3.98
C ALA A 430 -20.68 10.72 -4.43
N SER A 431 -19.74 10.22 -5.23
CA SER A 431 -18.58 10.96 -5.75
C SER A 431 -18.90 11.81 -6.98
N LEU A 432 -20.11 11.71 -7.55
CA LEU A 432 -20.52 12.52 -8.71
C LEU A 432 -20.42 14.04 -8.46
N GLY A 433 -20.59 14.49 -7.21
CA GLY A 433 -20.42 15.89 -6.81
C GLY A 433 -18.97 16.36 -6.72
N LEU A 434 -17.99 15.45 -6.74
CA LEU A 434 -16.56 15.78 -6.64
C LEU A 434 -15.94 16.28 -7.94
N HIS A 435 -16.75 16.85 -8.85
CA HIS A 435 -16.30 17.34 -10.14
C HIS A 435 -16.60 18.83 -10.30
N ARG A 436 -15.57 19.60 -10.63
CA ARG A 436 -15.73 20.97 -11.10
C ARG A 436 -16.09 20.92 -12.58
N GLN A 437 -17.30 21.35 -12.95
CA GLN A 437 -17.52 21.72 -14.34
C GLN A 437 -16.59 22.88 -14.67
N PRO A 438 -15.82 22.83 -15.78
CA PRO A 438 -15.11 24.00 -16.25
C PRO A 438 -16.15 25.11 -16.45
N ILE A 439 -16.04 26.21 -15.72
CA ILE A 439 -16.71 27.43 -16.12
C ILE A 439 -16.01 27.83 -17.42
N THR A 440 -16.64 27.52 -18.56
CA THR A 440 -16.34 28.24 -19.80
C THR A 440 -16.76 29.68 -19.57
N ASP A 441 -15.84 30.50 -19.03
CA ASP A 441 -15.88 31.95 -19.20
C ASP A 441 -15.53 32.26 -20.66
N GLN A 442 -16.41 31.85 -21.59
CA GLN A 442 -16.63 32.64 -22.78
C GLN A 442 -17.72 33.65 -22.42
N PRO A 443 -17.49 34.96 -22.51
CA PRO A 443 -18.60 35.90 -22.61
C PRO A 443 -19.37 35.52 -23.87
N GLY A 444 -20.43 34.74 -23.69
CA GLY A 444 -21.32 34.31 -24.76
C GLY A 444 -21.88 35.56 -25.42
N ALA A 445 -21.48 35.78 -26.66
CA ALA A 445 -22.25 36.59 -27.58
C ALA A 445 -23.72 36.13 -27.52
N PRO A 446 -24.71 37.05 -27.55
CA PRO A 446 -26.10 36.70 -27.39
C PRO A 446 -26.51 35.66 -28.42
N SER A 447 -26.91 34.50 -27.91
CA SER A 447 -27.53 33.43 -28.69
C SER A 447 -28.75 33.99 -29.41
N LEU A 448 -28.63 34.20 -30.72
CA LEU A 448 -29.78 34.35 -31.62
C LEU A 448 -30.49 33.00 -31.67
N GLY A 449 -31.35 32.78 -30.67
CA GLY A 449 -32.24 31.63 -30.63
C GLY A 449 -33.10 31.61 -31.89
N ARG A 450 -33.07 30.50 -32.62
CA ARG A 450 -34.15 30.19 -33.56
C ARG A 450 -35.40 29.97 -32.72
N ALA A 451 -36.37 30.87 -32.87
CA ALA A 451 -37.72 30.69 -32.36
C ALA A 451 -38.22 29.31 -32.80
N HIS A 452 -38.46 28.43 -31.83
CA HIS A 452 -39.16 27.19 -32.07
C HIS A 452 -40.64 27.58 -32.16
N GLU A 453 -41.05 28.06 -33.33
CA GLU A 453 -42.46 28.31 -33.64
C GLU A 453 -43.21 26.97 -33.59
N ASP A 454 -44.33 27.03 -32.87
CA ASP A 454 -45.25 25.95 -32.59
C ASP A 454 -45.70 25.20 -33.84
N ARG A 455 -45.79 23.87 -33.70
CA ARG A 455 -46.47 22.99 -34.64
C ARG A 455 -47.97 23.29 -34.63
N THR A 456 -48.40 24.19 -35.49
CA THR A 456 -49.81 24.33 -35.88
C THR A 456 -50.08 23.43 -37.09
N PRO A 457 -51.08 22.52 -37.07
CA PRO A 457 -51.34 21.59 -38.16
C PRO A 457 -52.00 22.29 -39.38
N PRO A 458 -51.86 21.74 -40.60
CA PRO A 458 -52.14 22.47 -41.84
C PRO A 458 -53.63 22.59 -42.12
N SER A 459 -54.13 23.83 -42.28
CA SER A 459 -55.43 24.09 -42.90
C SER A 459 -55.25 24.33 -44.40
N SER A 460 -55.67 23.36 -45.19
CA SER A 460 -55.73 23.45 -46.65
C SER A 460 -56.93 24.28 -47.11
N THR A 461 -56.69 25.33 -47.89
CA THR A 461 -57.65 25.83 -48.90
C THR A 461 -56.91 26.56 -50.03
N PRO A 462 -57.19 26.26 -51.32
CA PRO A 462 -56.44 26.83 -52.45
C PRO A 462 -56.92 28.26 -52.81
N PRO A 463 -56.06 29.09 -53.43
CA PRO A 463 -56.39 30.47 -53.79
C PRO A 463 -57.24 30.54 -55.07
N PRO A 464 -58.28 31.40 -55.12
CA PRO A 464 -58.89 31.80 -56.38
C PRO A 464 -58.12 32.99 -56.97
N GLY A 465 -57.15 32.70 -57.83
CA GLY A 465 -56.54 33.69 -58.72
C GLY A 465 -57.34 33.79 -60.01
N TRP A 466 -58.01 34.92 -60.23
CA TRP A 466 -58.60 35.26 -61.52
C TRP A 466 -57.50 35.39 -62.56
N GLY A 467 -57.67 34.68 -63.68
CA GLY A 467 -56.72 34.66 -64.80
C GLY A 467 -56.81 35.88 -65.72
N CYS A 468 -55.84 35.97 -66.62
CA CYS A 468 -56.02 36.37 -68.02
C CYS A 468 -54.74 36.01 -68.82
N GLU A 469 -54.93 35.13 -69.79
CA GLU A 469 -54.45 35.15 -71.19
C GLU A 469 -53.01 35.63 -71.52
N ARG A 470 -52.20 34.71 -72.05
CA ARG A 470 -52.02 34.52 -73.51
C ARG A 470 -51.35 33.19 -73.83
#